data_AF-A0A2V9L136-F1
#
_entry.id   AF-A0A2V9L136-F1
#
_cell.length_a   1.000
_cell.length_b   1.000
_cell.length_c   1.000
_cell.angle_alpha   90.00
_cell.angle_beta   90.00
_cell.angle_gamma   90.00
#
_symmetry.space_group_name_H-M   'P 1'
#
loop_
_entity.id
_entity.type
_entity.pdbx_description
1 polymer ?
#
loop_
_entity_poly.entity_id
_entity_poly.type
_entity_poly.pdbx_seq_one_letter_code
_entity_poly.pdbx_strand_id
1 'polypeptide(L)'
;MLETLLQHYIAPGVVTLLIVAAAAIVAKSIYSIGPTQVGLVRKRFGGNLPEDNPVAFHGEAGYQAELLMPGLRFKLYLVYAVTKHPWVQVPAGQIGIVIAQIGQPLPIGAKSAVYTEAFGNFTDLRLFVEGAGDKKIKGQKGVQRPVLAPGTLAPIHPVAFLV
;
A
#
# COMPACT_ATOMS: atom_id res chain seq x y z
N MET A 1 -55.82 -10.04 -0.28
CA MET A 1 -55.87 -8.58 -0.56
C MET A 1 -54.81 -7.83 0.23
N LEU A 2 -54.72 -7.98 1.57
CA LEU A 2 -53.69 -7.31 2.38
C LEU A 2 -52.26 -7.77 2.05
N GLU A 3 -52.04 -9.07 1.83
CA GLU A 3 -50.72 -9.60 1.43
C GLU A 3 -50.26 -9.06 0.07
N THR A 4 -51.18 -8.94 -0.89
CA THR A 4 -50.87 -8.44 -2.25
C THR A 4 -50.48 -6.96 -2.24
N LEU A 5 -51.13 -6.16 -1.38
CA LEU A 5 -50.79 -4.76 -1.17
C LEU A 5 -49.45 -4.61 -0.41
N LEU A 6 -49.24 -5.40 0.64
CA LEU A 6 -47.96 -5.44 1.34
C LEU A 6 -46.81 -5.81 0.39
N GLN A 7 -46.98 -6.82 -0.45
CA GLN A 7 -45.96 -7.26 -1.41
C GLN A 7 -45.69 -6.22 -2.52
N HIS A 8 -46.71 -5.46 -2.92
CA HIS A 8 -46.59 -4.36 -3.89
C HIS A 8 -45.82 -3.15 -3.36
N TYR A 9 -45.87 -2.85 -2.05
CA TYR A 9 -45.11 -1.75 -1.42
C TYR A 9 -43.75 -2.19 -0.87
N ILE A 10 -43.62 -3.42 -0.38
CA ILE A 10 -42.37 -3.95 0.18
C ILE A 10 -41.34 -4.17 -0.94
N ALA A 11 -41.73 -4.72 -2.09
CA ALA A 11 -40.82 -4.97 -3.20
C ALA A 11 -40.08 -3.71 -3.73
N PRO A 12 -40.77 -2.59 -4.06
CA PRO A 12 -40.08 -1.37 -4.50
C PRO A 12 -39.30 -0.69 -3.37
N GLY A 13 -39.77 -0.80 -2.12
CA GLY A 13 -39.04 -0.29 -0.96
C GLY A 13 -37.69 -0.99 -0.77
N VAL A 14 -37.67 -2.33 -0.85
CA VAL A 14 -36.44 -3.13 -0.77
C VAL A 14 -35.51 -2.83 -1.95
N VAL A 15 -36.03 -2.74 -3.17
CA VAL A 15 -35.22 -2.38 -4.35
C VAL A 15 -34.59 -1.00 -4.19
N THR A 16 -35.35 0.00 -3.73
CA THR A 16 -34.84 1.35 -3.48
C THR A 16 -33.72 1.34 -2.44
N LEU A 17 -33.90 0.60 -1.34
CA LEU A 17 -32.88 0.45 -0.29
C LEU A 17 -31.59 -0.17 -0.85
N LEU A 18 -31.70 -1.22 -1.67
CA LEU A 18 -30.55 -1.87 -2.29
C LEU A 18 -29.79 -0.94 -3.24
N ILE A 19 -30.51 -0.14 -4.05
CA ILE A 19 -29.91 0.86 -4.94
C ILE A 19 -29.14 1.91 -4.12
N VAL A 20 -29.75 2.44 -3.05
CA VAL A 20 -29.10 3.42 -2.18
C VAL A 20 -27.86 2.83 -1.51
N ALA A 21 -27.95 1.60 -1.00
CA ALA A 21 -26.83 0.89 -0.40
C ALA A 21 -25.69 0.68 -1.42
N ALA A 22 -26.01 0.24 -2.64
CA ALA A 22 -25.04 0.04 -3.71
C ALA A 22 -24.36 1.36 -4.10
N ALA A 23 -25.13 2.44 -4.27
CA ALA A 23 -24.61 3.77 -4.56
C ALA A 23 -23.67 4.27 -3.44
N ALA A 24 -24.04 4.05 -2.17
CA ALA A 24 -23.20 4.40 -1.02
C ALA A 24 -21.88 3.60 -1.00
N ILE A 25 -21.91 2.32 -1.36
CA ILE A 25 -20.69 1.49 -1.47
C ILE A 25 -19.79 2.00 -2.60
N VAL A 26 -20.34 2.31 -3.77
CA VAL A 26 -19.58 2.85 -4.90
C VAL A 26 -18.96 4.19 -4.54
N ALA A 27 -19.73 5.11 -3.95
CA ALA A 27 -19.24 6.42 -3.51
C ALA A 27 -18.08 6.28 -2.50
N LYS A 28 -18.22 5.39 -1.50
CA LYS A 28 -17.15 5.11 -0.51
C LYS A 28 -15.92 4.40 -1.11
N SER A 29 -16.06 3.81 -2.30
CA SER A 29 -14.97 3.10 -2.99
C SER A 29 -14.09 4.03 -3.84
N ILE A 30 -14.47 5.30 -3.95
CA ILE A 30 -13.70 6.35 -4.63
C ILE A 30 -12.84 7.07 -3.59
N TYR A 31 -11.52 7.02 -3.79
CA TYR A 31 -10.54 7.68 -2.94
C TYR A 31 -9.85 8.80 -3.72
N SER A 32 -9.92 10.02 -3.19
CA SER A 32 -9.11 11.15 -3.68
C SER A 32 -7.82 11.22 -2.88
N ILE A 33 -6.67 10.95 -3.52
CA ILE A 33 -5.35 10.99 -2.90
C ILE A 33 -4.69 12.33 -3.23
N GLY A 34 -4.20 13.03 -2.20
CA GLY A 34 -3.56 14.34 -2.37
C GLY A 34 -2.28 14.29 -3.20
N PRO A 35 -1.84 15.43 -3.77
CA PRO A 35 -0.69 15.50 -4.68
C PRO A 35 0.64 15.07 -4.03
N THR A 36 0.78 15.24 -2.71
CA THR A 36 1.97 14.87 -1.93
C THR A 36 1.68 13.70 -0.98
N GLN A 37 0.74 12.84 -1.35
CA GLN A 37 0.30 11.70 -0.54
C GLN A 37 0.32 10.40 -1.33
N VAL A 38 0.51 9.30 -0.62
CA VAL A 38 0.24 7.94 -1.12
C VAL A 38 -0.92 7.34 -0.35
N GLY A 39 -1.78 6.60 -1.06
CA GLY A 39 -2.79 5.77 -0.42
C GLY A 39 -2.22 4.38 -0.12
N LEU A 40 -1.95 4.11 1.16
CA LEU A 40 -1.61 2.77 1.63
C LEU A 40 -2.86 1.89 1.59
N VAL A 41 -2.80 0.84 0.77
CA VAL A 41 -3.91 -0.10 0.58
C VAL A 41 -3.77 -1.26 1.56
N ARG A 42 -4.85 -1.58 2.27
CA ARG A 42 -4.99 -2.78 3.08
C ARG A 42 -6.15 -3.62 2.57
N LYS A 43 -5.88 -4.87 2.19
CA LYS A 43 -6.92 -5.83 1.81
C LYS A 43 -7.46 -6.51 3.07
N ARG A 44 -8.79 -6.57 3.20
CA ARG A 44 -9.48 -7.11 4.39
C ARG A 44 -9.59 -8.64 4.36
N PHE A 45 -9.64 -9.23 3.18
CA PHE A 45 -9.87 -10.67 2.97
C PHE A 45 -8.79 -11.25 2.07
N GLY A 46 -8.36 -12.48 2.32
CA GLY A 46 -7.33 -13.16 1.53
C GLY A 46 -6.64 -14.27 2.32
N GLY A 47 -5.65 -14.92 1.69
CA GLY A 47 -4.79 -15.87 2.38
C GLY A 47 -3.88 -15.19 3.41
N ASN A 48 -3.21 -16.02 4.22
CA ASN A 48 -2.26 -15.56 5.23
C ASN A 48 -0.99 -14.98 4.58
N LEU A 49 -0.39 -14.01 5.25
CA LEU A 49 0.90 -13.45 4.89
C LEU A 49 2.03 -14.46 5.18
N PRO A 50 3.10 -14.49 4.38
CA PRO A 50 4.34 -15.16 4.79
C PRO A 50 4.84 -14.57 6.11
N GLU A 51 5.28 -15.42 7.06
CA GLU A 51 5.59 -15.01 8.44
C GLU A 51 6.61 -13.86 8.54
N ASP A 52 7.51 -13.74 7.57
CA ASP A 52 8.62 -12.79 7.62
C ASP A 52 8.33 -11.39 7.06
N ASN A 53 7.18 -11.14 6.41
CA ASN A 53 6.95 -9.85 5.74
C ASN A 53 5.58 -9.24 6.10
N PRO A 54 5.52 -8.01 6.65
CA PRO A 54 4.26 -7.31 6.93
C PRO A 54 3.49 -6.80 5.68
N VAL A 55 3.99 -7.08 4.47
CA VAL A 55 3.43 -6.60 3.20
C VAL A 55 3.11 -7.77 2.27
N ALA A 56 1.90 -7.75 1.70
CA ALA A 56 1.36 -8.66 0.69
C ALA A 56 1.85 -8.29 -0.71
N PHE A 57 2.34 -9.29 -1.46
CA PHE A 57 2.84 -9.13 -2.83
C PHE A 57 1.93 -9.81 -3.86
N HIS A 58 1.13 -10.80 -3.45
CA HIS A 58 0.30 -11.63 -4.31
C HIS A 58 -1.20 -11.52 -3.97
N GLY A 59 -1.60 -10.45 -3.28
CA GLY A 59 -3.01 -10.19 -2.97
C GLY A 59 -3.50 -10.93 -1.72
N GLU A 60 -2.61 -11.29 -0.82
CA GLU A 60 -2.90 -11.80 0.52
C GLU A 60 -3.67 -10.75 1.36
N ALA A 61 -4.23 -11.18 2.49
CA ALA A 61 -4.83 -10.24 3.44
C ALA A 61 -3.74 -9.36 4.09
N GLY A 62 -4.04 -8.07 4.33
CA GLY A 62 -3.09 -7.13 4.95
C GLY A 62 -2.64 -5.99 4.03
N TYR A 63 -1.56 -5.31 4.42
CA TYR A 63 -1.01 -4.18 3.65
C TYR A 63 -0.47 -4.65 2.31
N GLN A 64 -0.84 -3.99 1.23
CA GLN A 64 -0.45 -4.37 -0.12
C GLN A 64 0.80 -3.60 -0.55
N ALA A 65 1.67 -4.25 -1.33
CA ALA A 65 2.86 -3.62 -1.89
C ALA A 65 2.54 -2.43 -2.82
N GLU A 66 1.39 -2.49 -3.50
CA GLU A 66 0.96 -1.44 -4.42
C GLU A 66 0.29 -0.28 -3.66
N LEU A 67 0.85 0.92 -3.82
CA LEU A 67 0.28 2.16 -3.31
C LEU A 67 -0.63 2.81 -4.33
N LEU A 68 -1.68 3.48 -3.85
CA LEU A 68 -2.46 4.38 -4.69
C LEU A 68 -1.71 5.72 -4.82
N MET A 69 -1.25 5.99 -6.05
CA MET A 69 -0.64 7.27 -6.42
C MET A 69 -1.68 8.42 -6.39
N PRO A 70 -1.22 9.69 -6.28
CA PRO A 70 -2.08 10.86 -6.30
C PRO A 70 -3.15 10.86 -7.39
N GLY A 71 -4.26 11.53 -7.08
CA GLY A 71 -5.43 11.65 -7.96
C GLY A 71 -6.65 10.83 -7.47
N LEU A 72 -7.65 10.76 -8.34
CA LEU A 72 -8.88 10.00 -8.08
C LEU A 72 -8.65 8.51 -8.40
N ARG A 73 -8.84 7.65 -7.41
CA ARG A 73 -8.58 6.21 -7.50
C ARG A 73 -9.79 5.43 -7.01
N PHE A 74 -9.96 4.23 -7.54
CA PHE A 74 -11.05 3.33 -7.16
C PHE A 74 -10.50 2.06 -6.50
N LYS A 75 -11.00 1.75 -5.30
CA LYS A 75 -10.82 0.45 -4.63
C LYS A 75 -12.10 0.12 -3.87
N LEU A 76 -12.64 -1.08 -4.06
CA LEU A 76 -13.89 -1.48 -3.43
C LEU A 76 -13.79 -1.42 -1.89
N TYR A 77 -14.53 -0.51 -1.25
CA TYR A 77 -14.48 -0.23 0.20
C TYR A 77 -14.73 -1.45 1.09
N LEU A 78 -15.56 -2.38 0.63
CA LEU A 78 -15.87 -3.61 1.35
C LEU A 78 -14.67 -4.57 1.42
N VAL A 79 -13.79 -4.55 0.40
CA VAL A 79 -12.64 -5.45 0.30
C VAL A 79 -11.35 -4.75 0.72
N TYR A 80 -11.24 -3.46 0.47
CA TYR A 80 -10.03 -2.68 0.70
C TYR A 80 -10.30 -1.50 1.63
N ALA A 81 -9.35 -1.24 2.53
CA ALA A 81 -9.26 0.00 3.28
C ALA A 81 -8.05 0.78 2.77
N VAL A 82 -8.21 2.08 2.53
CA VAL A 82 -7.11 2.95 2.10
C VAL A 82 -6.88 4.04 3.14
N THR A 83 -5.65 4.17 3.59
CA THR A 83 -5.20 5.26 4.47
C THR A 83 -4.22 6.14 3.72
N LYS A 84 -4.33 7.47 3.86
CA LYS A 84 -3.45 8.42 3.17
C LYS A 84 -2.26 8.74 4.05
N HIS A 85 -1.07 8.70 3.47
CA HIS A 85 0.20 9.03 4.14
C HIS A 85 0.93 10.08 3.30
N PRO A 86 1.64 11.04 3.93
CA PRO A 86 2.48 11.97 3.19
C PRO A 86 3.60 11.22 2.47
N TRP A 87 4.05 11.74 1.34
CA TRP A 87 5.31 11.31 0.75
C TRP A 87 6.46 11.61 1.72
N VAL A 88 7.50 10.78 1.67
CA VAL A 88 8.72 11.03 2.42
C VAL A 88 9.36 12.30 1.89
N GLN A 89 9.63 13.22 2.80
CA GLN A 89 10.22 14.52 2.53
C GLN A 89 11.44 14.70 3.41
N VAL A 90 12.61 14.79 2.77
CA VAL A 90 13.86 15.08 3.46
C VAL A 90 14.10 16.58 3.42
N PRO A 91 14.10 17.29 4.57
CA PRO A 91 14.32 18.74 4.59
C PRO A 91 15.69 19.14 4.01
N ALA A 92 15.80 20.40 3.59
CA ALA A 92 17.09 20.97 3.21
C ALA A 92 18.06 20.92 4.41
N GLY A 93 19.30 20.49 4.16
CA GLY A 93 20.33 20.33 5.20
C GLY A 93 20.25 19.04 6.03
N GLN A 94 19.30 18.14 5.74
CA GLN A 94 19.19 16.82 6.37
C GLN A 94 19.40 15.70 5.34
N ILE A 95 19.80 14.52 5.82
CA ILE A 95 19.85 13.28 5.03
C ILE A 95 18.79 12.31 5.55
N GLY A 96 18.12 11.58 4.66
CA GLY A 96 17.15 10.56 5.04
C GLY A 96 17.81 9.19 5.12
N ILE A 97 17.78 8.55 6.29
CA ILE A 97 18.28 7.18 6.47
C ILE A 97 17.13 6.21 6.24
N VAL A 98 17.26 5.31 5.28
CA VAL A 98 16.20 4.33 4.98
C VAL A 98 16.46 3.04 5.76
N ILE A 99 15.45 2.55 6.48
CA ILE A 99 15.46 1.27 7.18
C ILE A 99 14.37 0.38 6.59
N ALA A 100 14.76 -0.72 5.96
CA ALA A 100 13.82 -1.69 5.41
C ALA A 100 13.30 -2.64 6.49
N GLN A 101 11.99 -2.79 6.58
CA GLN A 101 11.32 -3.77 7.42
C GLN A 101 11.08 -5.11 6.69
N ILE A 102 11.25 -5.11 5.37
CA ILE A 102 11.00 -6.24 4.49
C ILE A 102 12.27 -6.68 3.74
N GLY A 103 12.19 -7.81 3.06
CA GLY A 103 13.28 -8.36 2.26
C GLY A 103 13.99 -9.50 2.96
N GLN A 104 15.16 -9.88 2.45
CA GLN A 104 15.96 -10.95 3.03
C GLN A 104 16.50 -10.56 4.41
N PRO A 105 16.68 -11.53 5.33
CA PRO A 105 17.34 -11.25 6.59
C PRO A 105 18.77 -10.75 6.34
N LEU A 106 19.23 -9.86 7.23
CA LEU A 106 20.58 -9.34 7.15
C LEU A 106 21.59 -10.46 7.52
N PRO A 107 22.69 -10.63 6.76
CA PRO A 107 23.70 -11.63 7.09
C PRO A 107 24.26 -11.43 8.50
N ILE A 108 24.58 -12.52 9.19
CA ILE A 108 25.17 -12.47 10.54
C ILE A 108 26.44 -11.61 10.50
N GLY A 109 26.52 -10.63 11.40
CA GLY A 109 27.65 -9.70 11.51
C GLY A 109 27.59 -8.47 10.59
N ALA A 110 26.67 -8.41 9.62
CA ALA A 110 26.47 -7.20 8.83
C ALA A 110 25.66 -6.14 9.60
N LYS A 111 26.03 -4.87 9.42
CA LYS A 111 25.36 -3.70 10.04
C LYS A 111 24.42 -2.96 9.08
N SER A 112 24.58 -3.18 7.77
CA SER A 112 23.78 -2.55 6.72
C SER A 112 23.57 -3.50 5.53
N ALA A 113 22.45 -3.29 4.84
CA ALA A 113 22.01 -4.10 3.72
C ALA A 113 22.95 -3.99 2.51
N VAL A 114 22.92 -4.99 1.63
CA VAL A 114 23.52 -4.90 0.30
C VAL A 114 22.74 -3.94 -0.59
N TYR A 115 23.45 -3.03 -1.25
CA TYR A 115 22.88 -2.04 -2.15
C TYR A 115 23.21 -2.34 -3.61
N THR A 116 22.27 -2.02 -4.49
CA THR A 116 22.44 -1.94 -5.94
C THR A 116 21.73 -0.70 -6.45
N GLU A 117 22.28 -0.05 -7.47
CA GLU A 117 21.74 1.20 -8.05
C GLU A 117 20.30 1.05 -8.54
N ALA A 118 19.88 -0.15 -8.92
CA ALA A 118 18.53 -0.43 -9.38
C ALA A 118 17.45 -0.18 -8.30
N PHE A 119 17.79 -0.19 -7.01
CA PHE A 119 16.83 0.13 -5.95
C PHE A 119 16.48 1.63 -5.91
N GLY A 120 17.31 2.50 -6.47
CA GLY A 120 17.09 3.94 -6.54
C GLY A 120 16.68 4.52 -5.18
N ASN A 121 15.52 5.20 -5.16
CA ASN A 121 14.95 5.81 -3.95
C ASN A 121 13.94 4.91 -3.21
N PHE A 122 14.03 3.58 -3.38
CA PHE A 122 13.17 2.60 -2.71
C PHE A 122 11.66 2.78 -3.00
N THR A 123 11.32 3.25 -4.19
CA THR A 123 9.92 3.46 -4.63
C THR A 123 9.30 2.21 -5.24
N ASP A 124 10.10 1.31 -5.80
CA ASP A 124 9.64 0.04 -6.34
C ASP A 124 9.85 -1.10 -5.32
N LEU A 125 8.77 -1.41 -4.61
CA LEU A 125 8.80 -2.44 -3.58
C LEU A 125 8.93 -3.85 -4.13
N ARG A 126 8.36 -4.12 -5.31
CA ARG A 126 8.42 -5.44 -5.94
C ARG A 126 9.83 -5.72 -6.38
N LEU A 127 10.46 -4.77 -7.09
CA LEU A 127 11.85 -4.87 -7.52
C LEU A 127 12.79 -5.05 -6.32
N PHE A 128 12.53 -4.35 -5.19
CA PHE A 128 13.31 -4.52 -3.97
C PHE A 128 13.25 -5.95 -3.41
N VAL A 129 12.09 -6.59 -3.38
CA VAL A 129 11.92 -7.93 -2.79
C VAL A 129 12.24 -9.07 -3.77
N GLU A 130 11.81 -8.95 -5.02
CA GLU A 130 11.99 -9.96 -6.06
C GLU A 130 13.44 -9.98 -6.57
N GLY A 131 14.12 -8.82 -6.51
CA GLY A 131 15.52 -8.62 -6.82
C GLY A 131 15.76 -7.88 -8.12
N ALA A 132 16.95 -7.26 -8.24
CA ALA A 132 17.30 -6.40 -9.36
C ALA A 132 18.63 -6.80 -10.03
N GLY A 133 18.75 -6.46 -11.33
CA GLY A 133 19.93 -6.73 -12.17
C GLY A 133 20.12 -8.21 -12.55
N ASP A 134 21.16 -8.50 -13.33
CA ASP A 134 21.45 -9.85 -13.86
C ASP A 134 21.62 -10.91 -12.76
N LYS A 135 22.14 -10.48 -11.60
CA LYS A 135 22.36 -11.34 -10.43
C LYS A 135 21.14 -11.43 -9.49
N LYS A 136 20.02 -10.77 -9.82
CA LYS A 136 18.80 -10.68 -8.99
C LYS A 136 19.12 -10.38 -7.52
N ILE A 137 19.89 -9.33 -7.27
CA ILE A 137 20.24 -8.90 -5.92
C ILE A 137 18.94 -8.47 -5.22
N LYS A 138 18.56 -9.19 -4.17
CA LYS A 138 17.37 -8.90 -3.36
C LYS A 138 17.71 -7.92 -2.24
N GLY A 139 16.77 -7.04 -1.95
CA GLY A 139 16.82 -6.13 -0.82
C GLY A 139 16.83 -6.90 0.49
N GLN A 140 17.48 -6.30 1.50
CA GLN A 140 17.65 -6.90 2.82
C GLN A 140 17.05 -5.99 3.89
N LYS A 141 16.54 -6.59 4.97
CA LYS A 141 16.05 -5.89 6.15
C LYS A 141 17.15 -5.08 6.83
N GLY A 142 16.77 -4.02 7.53
CA GLY A 142 17.66 -3.14 8.28
C GLY A 142 18.09 -1.89 7.52
N VAL A 143 19.16 -1.26 8.01
CA VAL A 143 19.67 0.02 7.49
C VAL A 143 20.19 -0.16 6.07
N GLN A 144 19.68 0.64 5.14
CA GLN A 144 20.17 0.69 3.76
C GLN A 144 21.38 1.62 3.67
N ARG A 145 22.32 1.33 2.76
CA ARG A 145 23.55 2.14 2.60
C ARG A 145 23.31 3.51 1.97
N PRO A 146 22.51 3.64 0.90
CA PRO A 146 22.20 4.95 0.35
C PRO A 146 21.35 5.73 1.31
N VAL A 147 21.62 7.04 1.35
CA VAL A 147 20.78 8.01 2.02
C VAL A 147 19.99 8.77 0.96
N LEU A 148 18.78 9.19 1.34
CA LEU A 148 18.03 10.14 0.53
C LEU A 148 18.67 11.52 0.66
N ALA A 149 18.88 12.17 -0.47
CA ALA A 149 19.50 13.50 -0.52
C ALA A 149 18.59 14.58 0.10
N PRO A 150 19.15 15.69 0.60
CA PRO A 150 18.35 16.85 1.01
C PRO A 150 17.41 17.30 -0.11
N GLY A 151 16.15 17.59 0.23
CA GLY A 151 15.12 17.97 -0.74
C GLY A 151 14.48 16.79 -1.48
N THR A 152 14.82 15.54 -1.13
CA THR A 152 14.14 14.36 -1.71
C THR A 152 12.66 14.37 -1.32
N LEU A 153 11.82 14.19 -2.33
CA LEU A 153 10.38 14.00 -2.22
C LEU A 153 10.02 12.70 -2.96
N ALA A 154 9.70 11.64 -2.21
CA ALA A 154 9.50 10.30 -2.80
C ALA A 154 8.30 9.55 -2.20
N PRO A 155 7.51 8.84 -3.05
CA PRO A 155 6.40 7.99 -2.61
C PRO A 155 6.90 6.65 -2.06
N ILE A 156 7.59 6.67 -0.92
CA ILE A 156 8.13 5.48 -0.27
C ILE A 156 7.03 4.75 0.53
N HIS A 157 7.05 3.41 0.50
CA HIS A 157 6.04 2.59 1.15
C HIS A 157 6.11 2.68 2.68
N PRO A 158 5.09 3.23 3.37
CA PRO A 158 5.18 3.65 4.78
C PRO A 158 5.27 2.49 5.78
N VAL A 159 4.91 1.27 5.38
CA VAL A 159 5.04 0.06 6.22
C VAL A 159 6.34 -0.68 5.92
N ALA A 160 6.87 -0.55 4.70
CA ALA A 160 8.01 -1.36 4.29
C ALA A 160 9.33 -0.69 4.61
N PHE A 161 9.34 0.64 4.65
CA PHE A 161 10.52 1.44 4.95
C PHE A 161 10.20 2.47 6.01
N LEU A 162 11.14 2.66 6.94
CA LEU A 162 11.19 3.82 7.83
C LEU A 162 12.22 4.78 7.27
N VAL A 163 11.92 6.08 7.28
CA VAL A 163 12.81 7.14 6.82
C VAL A 163 12.80 8.31 7.79
#